data_AF-I1CVM6-F1
#
_entry.id   AF-I1CVM6-F1
#
_cell.length_a   1.000
_cell.length_b   1.000
_cell.length_c   1.000
_cell.angle_alpha   90.00
_cell.angle_beta   90.00
_cell.angle_gamma   90.00
#
_symmetry.space_group_name_H-M   'P 1'
#
loop_
_entity.id
_entity.type
_entity.pdbx_description
1 polymer ?
#
loop_
_entity_poly.entity_id
_entity_poly.type
_entity_poly.pdbx_seq_one_letter_code
_entity_poly.pdbx_strand_id
1 'polypeptide(L)'
;MAIYITGTSALQGVTLFLPSIVAGLGTWSAPAAQALTTPPYFLAFLVTVAVGWSSDRYFERAYHMMATNALGLFGFVLLILLPPANVAGNYIAACIVTVGVYANVAVKVAWFNNNYGGLTRRAVASAAIVSVGTIGGAIGGQIYYARENSRRCLLSEVQKQQEIEKYGGDETVGDRHPSFRYVL
;
A
#
# COMPACT_ATOMS: atom_id res chain seq x y z
N MET A 1 17.08 10.66 8.36
CA MET A 1 17.10 9.34 7.69
C MET A 1 16.17 8.33 8.35
N ALA A 2 16.37 7.95 9.62
CA ALA A 2 15.52 6.96 10.31
C ALA A 2 14.01 7.29 10.26
N ILE A 3 13.63 8.53 10.59
CA ILE A 3 12.22 9.00 10.54
C ILE A 3 11.60 8.84 9.15
N TYR A 4 12.39 9.04 8.09
CA TYR A 4 11.91 8.86 6.72
C TYR A 4 11.69 7.38 6.42
N ILE A 5 12.69 6.54 6.70
CA ILE A 5 12.65 5.09 6.41
C ILE A 5 11.49 4.40 7.14
N THR A 6 11.33 4.62 8.45
CA THR A 6 10.22 4.07 9.24
C THR A 6 8.86 4.59 8.75
N GLY A 7 8.84 5.83 8.29
CA GLY A 7 7.65 6.45 7.74
C GLY A 7 7.22 5.88 6.40
N THR A 8 8.19 5.51 5.55
CA THR A 8 7.93 4.93 4.21
C THR A 8 7.63 3.44 4.25
N SER A 9 8.13 2.70 5.25
CA SER A 9 7.78 1.28 5.38
C SER A 9 6.28 1.10 5.67
N ALA A 10 5.69 1.96 6.51
CA ALA A 10 4.25 1.97 6.76
C ALA A 10 3.43 2.30 5.50
N LEU A 11 3.89 3.24 4.67
CA LEU A 11 3.28 3.54 3.37
C LEU A 11 3.25 2.32 2.46
N GLN A 12 4.40 1.69 2.25
CA GLN A 12 4.51 0.52 1.39
C GLN A 12 3.59 -0.62 1.87
N GLY A 13 3.52 -0.84 3.19
CA GLY A 13 2.59 -1.82 3.78
C GLY A 13 1.14 -1.50 3.46
N VAL A 14 0.69 -0.27 3.71
CA VAL A 14 -0.70 0.14 3.44
C VAL A 14 -1.01 0.03 1.95
N THR A 15 -0.13 0.51 1.07
CA THR A 15 -0.37 0.43 -0.39
C THR A 15 -0.46 -1.01 -0.90
N LEU A 16 0.37 -1.93 -0.37
CA LEU A 16 0.34 -3.34 -0.76
C LEU A 16 -0.89 -4.09 -0.22
N PHE A 17 -1.27 -3.80 1.03
CA PHE A 17 -2.35 -4.55 1.70
C PHE A 17 -3.73 -3.90 1.54
N LEU A 18 -3.84 -2.62 1.15
CA LEU A 18 -5.14 -1.95 1.01
C LEU A 18 -6.10 -2.69 0.05
N PRO A 19 -5.68 -3.15 -1.14
CA PRO A 19 -6.57 -3.92 -2.01
C PRO A 19 -7.01 -5.24 -1.38
N SER A 20 -6.12 -5.90 -0.64
CA SER A 20 -6.43 -7.14 0.08
C SER A 20 -7.36 -6.92 1.26
N ILE A 21 -7.20 -5.81 1.99
CA ILE A 21 -8.12 -5.41 3.08
C ILE A 21 -9.49 -5.14 2.47
N VAL A 22 -9.57 -4.30 1.44
CA VAL A 22 -10.83 -3.98 0.77
C VAL A 22 -11.49 -5.22 0.18
N ALA A 23 -10.73 -6.16 -0.40
CA ALA A 23 -11.28 -7.42 -0.88
C ALA A 23 -11.71 -8.38 0.25
N GLY A 24 -11.05 -8.32 1.41
CA GLY A 24 -11.35 -9.18 2.56
C GLY A 24 -12.54 -8.74 3.40
N LEU A 25 -13.02 -7.51 3.22
CA LEU A 25 -14.16 -6.96 3.97
C LEU A 25 -15.53 -7.53 3.55
N GLY A 26 -15.60 -8.41 2.55
CA GLY A 26 -16.86 -8.83 1.94
C GLY A 26 -16.64 -9.62 0.66
N THR A 27 -17.73 -10.02 0.01
CA THR A 27 -17.68 -10.83 -1.22
C THR A 27 -17.82 -9.93 -2.44
N TRP A 28 -16.71 -9.44 -2.96
CA TRP A 28 -16.69 -8.66 -4.20
C TRP A 28 -15.92 -9.37 -5.30
N SER A 29 -16.30 -9.11 -6.55
CA SER A 29 -15.50 -9.50 -7.70
C SER A 29 -14.20 -8.71 -7.73
N ALA A 30 -13.12 -9.29 -8.29
CA ALA A 30 -11.82 -8.62 -8.37
C ALA A 30 -11.87 -7.20 -9.00
N PRO A 31 -12.66 -6.93 -10.05
CA PRO A 31 -12.83 -5.58 -10.59
C PRO A 31 -13.52 -4.62 -9.61
N ALA A 32 -14.54 -5.09 -8.89
CA ALA A 32 -15.27 -4.28 -7.92
C ALA A 32 -14.39 -3.92 -6.72
N ALA A 33 -13.54 -4.84 -6.24
CA ALA A 33 -12.59 -4.57 -5.18
C ALA A 33 -11.58 -3.48 -5.57
N GLN A 34 -11.07 -3.49 -6.82
CA GLN A 34 -10.19 -2.42 -7.30
C GLN A 34 -10.91 -1.07 -7.40
N ALA A 35 -12.14 -1.03 -7.90
CA ALA A 35 -12.94 0.19 -7.93
C ALA A 35 -13.16 0.78 -6.52
N LEU A 36 -13.34 -0.08 -5.52
CA LEU A 36 -13.47 0.33 -4.11
C LEU A 36 -12.16 0.86 -3.51
N THR A 37 -10.99 0.65 -4.12
CA THR A 37 -9.74 1.29 -3.67
C THR A 37 -9.58 2.72 -4.18
N THR A 38 -10.31 3.11 -5.23
CA THR A 38 -10.21 4.45 -5.81
C THR A 38 -10.60 5.58 -4.84
N PRO A 39 -11.71 5.50 -4.08
CA PRO A 39 -12.09 6.56 -3.14
C PRO A 39 -11.05 6.82 -2.03
N PRO A 40 -10.44 5.81 -1.37
CA PRO A 40 -9.36 6.03 -0.42
C PRO A 40 -8.20 6.84 -1.01
N TYR A 41 -7.76 6.50 -2.22
CA TYR A 41 -6.67 7.20 -2.89
C TYR A 41 -7.04 8.63 -3.29
N PHE A 42 -8.27 8.84 -3.76
CA PHE A 42 -8.75 10.17 -4.11
C PHE A 42 -8.84 11.10 -2.90
N LEU A 43 -9.36 10.60 -1.77
CA LEU A 43 -9.37 11.35 -0.51
C LEU A 43 -7.95 11.63 -0.02
N ALA A 44 -7.06 10.65 -0.10
CA ALA A 44 -5.66 10.81 0.25
C ALA A 44 -4.98 11.90 -0.59
N PHE A 45 -5.26 11.98 -1.89
CA PHE A 45 -4.77 13.05 -2.76
C PHE A 45 -5.21 14.43 -2.27
N LEU A 46 -6.51 14.64 -2.05
CA LEU A 46 -7.05 15.93 -1.61
C LEU A 46 -6.43 16.40 -0.29
N VAL A 47 -6.35 15.50 0.70
CA VAL A 47 -5.78 15.83 2.00
C VAL A 47 -4.27 16.06 1.91
N THR A 48 -3.56 15.29 1.08
CA THR A 48 -2.12 15.49 0.88
C THR A 48 -1.82 16.88 0.32
N VAL A 49 -2.61 17.33 -0.66
CA VAL A 49 -2.49 18.69 -1.22
C VAL A 49 -2.79 19.75 -0.17
N ALA A 50 -3.89 19.59 0.59
CA ALA A 50 -4.28 20.53 1.63
C ALA A 50 -3.24 20.64 2.75
N VAL A 51 -2.73 19.50 3.23
CA VAL A 51 -1.70 19.42 4.28
C VAL A 51 -0.37 19.98 3.76
N GLY A 52 0.01 19.68 2.52
CA GLY A 52 1.21 20.25 1.89
C GLY A 52 1.15 21.77 1.84
N TRP A 53 0.03 22.31 1.33
CA TRP A 53 -0.17 23.76 1.26
C TRP A 53 -0.18 24.44 2.63
N SER A 54 -0.88 23.86 3.61
CA SER A 54 -0.90 24.36 4.99
C SER A 54 0.49 24.31 5.64
N SER A 55 1.21 23.20 5.48
CA SER A 55 2.54 23.00 6.03
C SER A 55 3.56 23.99 5.49
N ASP A 56 3.45 24.38 4.22
CA ASP A 56 4.34 25.35 3.60
C ASP A 56 4.00 26.79 3.99
N ARG A 57 2.72 27.10 4.25
CA ARG A 57 2.28 28.44 4.66
C ARG A 57 2.68 28.79 6.10
N TYR A 58 2.54 27.82 7.02
CA TYR A 58 2.82 28.06 8.44
C TYR A 58 4.27 27.77 8.84
N PHE A 59 5.08 27.16 7.96
CA PHE A 59 6.43 26.67 8.26
C PHE A 59 6.51 25.65 9.43
N GLU A 60 5.37 25.24 9.98
CA GLU A 60 5.20 24.32 11.10
C GLU A 60 5.17 22.85 10.66
N ARG A 61 6.19 22.42 9.89
CA ARG A 61 6.22 21.09 9.27
C ARG A 61 6.18 19.93 10.28
N ALA A 62 6.77 20.14 11.47
CA ALA A 62 6.81 19.14 12.53
C ALA A 62 5.41 18.82 13.09
N TYR A 63 4.58 19.84 13.34
CA TYR A 63 3.22 19.65 13.84
C TYR A 63 2.32 18.96 12.79
N HIS A 64 2.47 19.29 11.51
CA HIS A 64 1.75 18.62 10.42
C HIS A 64 2.15 17.14 10.30
N MET A 65 3.43 16.82 10.51
CA MET A 65 3.89 15.42 10.60
C MET A 65 3.28 14.70 11.80
N MET A 66 3.27 15.32 12.99
CA MET A 66 2.67 14.69 14.17
C MET A 66 1.17 14.46 13.99
N ALA A 67 0.44 15.44 13.44
CA ALA A 67 -1.00 15.34 13.19
C ALA A 67 -1.33 14.22 12.19
N THR A 68 -0.59 14.12 11.08
CA THR A 68 -0.82 13.05 10.08
C THR A 68 -0.46 11.66 10.60
N ASN A 69 0.59 11.53 11.42
CA ASN A 69 0.90 10.27 12.12
C ASN A 69 -0.17 9.90 13.15
N ALA A 70 -0.68 10.87 13.91
CA ALA A 70 -1.76 10.65 14.87
C ALA A 70 -3.06 10.20 14.16
N LEU A 71 -3.38 10.80 13.01
CA LEU A 71 -4.50 10.38 12.17
C LEU A 71 -4.33 8.94 11.66
N GLY A 72 -3.12 8.58 11.20
CA GLY A 72 -2.81 7.21 10.79
C GLY A 72 -2.95 6.21 11.94
N LEU A 73 -2.42 6.55 13.12
CA LEU A 73 -2.55 5.74 14.34
C LEU A 73 -4.02 5.55 14.72
N PHE A 74 -4.82 6.62 14.67
CA PHE A 74 -6.25 6.56 14.94
C PHE A 74 -6.98 5.61 13.97
N GLY A 75 -6.66 5.66 12.68
CA GLY A 75 -7.21 4.72 11.69
C GLY A 75 -6.84 3.26 11.98
N PHE A 76 -5.60 2.98 12.40
CA PHE A 76 -5.19 1.63 12.80
C PHE A 76 -5.89 1.16 14.08
N VAL A 77 -6.06 2.04 15.07
CA VAL A 77 -6.81 1.73 16.29
C VAL A 77 -8.27 1.40 15.96
N LEU A 78 -8.90 2.15 15.05
CA LEU A 78 -10.25 1.83 14.57
C LEU A 78 -10.32 0.46 13.90
N LEU A 79 -9.36 0.11 13.03
CA LEU A 79 -9.29 -1.21 12.41
C LEU A 79 -9.16 -2.36 13.42
N ILE A 80 -8.51 -2.13 14.56
CA ILE A 80 -8.36 -3.13 15.63
C ILE A 80 -9.63 -3.26 16.48
N LEU A 81 -10.29 -2.14 16.77
CA LEU A 81 -11.44 -2.09 17.68
C LEU A 81 -12.76 -2.48 17.00
N LEU A 82 -12.87 -2.30 15.68
CA LEU A 82 -14.12 -2.58 14.97
C LEU A 82 -14.35 -4.09 14.77
N PRO A 83 -15.58 -4.58 15.00
CA PRO A 83 -15.93 -5.96 14.69
C PRO A 83 -15.76 -6.25 13.19
N PRO A 84 -15.31 -7.46 12.81
CA PRO A 84 -15.21 -7.86 11.39
C PRO A 84 -16.54 -7.76 10.64
N ALA A 85 -17.67 -7.90 11.34
CA ALA A 85 -19.01 -7.76 10.78
C ALA A 85 -19.34 -6.33 10.30
N ASN A 86 -18.65 -5.31 10.81
CA ASN A 86 -18.88 -3.92 10.42
C ASN A 86 -18.04 -3.53 9.19
N VAL A 87 -18.48 -4.00 8.02
CA VAL A 87 -17.82 -3.77 6.73
C VAL A 87 -17.61 -2.28 6.43
N ALA A 88 -18.66 -1.46 6.62
CA ALA A 88 -18.61 -0.03 6.33
C ALA A 88 -17.63 0.71 7.25
N GLY A 89 -17.64 0.38 8.55
CA GLY A 89 -16.74 1.00 9.52
C GLY A 89 -15.27 0.66 9.26
N ASN A 90 -14.97 -0.60 8.93
CA ASN A 90 -13.61 -1.01 8.59
C ASN A 90 -13.12 -0.38 7.27
N TYR A 91 -14.02 -0.19 6.30
CA TYR A 91 -13.70 0.54 5.06
C TYR A 91 -13.37 2.02 5.34
N ILE A 92 -14.15 2.70 6.18
CA ILE A 92 -13.87 4.08 6.60
C ILE A 92 -12.54 4.16 7.36
N ALA A 93 -12.28 3.21 8.25
CA ALA A 93 -11.02 3.15 8.98
C ALA A 93 -9.82 2.97 8.02
N ALA A 94 -9.96 2.12 7.00
CA ALA A 94 -8.96 1.97 5.94
C ALA A 94 -8.74 3.29 5.17
N CYS A 95 -9.81 4.02 4.81
CA CYS A 95 -9.69 5.34 4.20
C CYS A 95 -8.91 6.33 5.08
N ILE A 96 -9.19 6.37 6.39
CA ILE A 96 -8.49 7.24 7.33
C ILE A 96 -7.00 6.89 7.41
N VAL A 97 -6.66 5.59 7.47
CA VAL A 97 -5.26 5.14 7.42
C VAL A 97 -4.58 5.59 6.14
N THR A 98 -5.19 5.34 4.98
CA THR A 98 -4.64 5.74 3.68
C THR A 98 -4.38 7.25 3.64
N VAL A 99 -5.34 8.06 4.06
CA VAL A 99 -5.22 9.52 4.11
C VAL A 99 -4.05 9.95 5.00
N GLY A 100 -3.97 9.45 6.24
CA GLY A 100 -2.93 9.83 7.19
C GLY A 100 -1.53 9.45 6.71
N VAL A 101 -1.38 8.25 6.14
CA VAL A 101 -0.08 7.75 5.70
C VAL A 101 0.41 8.47 4.44
N TYR A 102 -0.46 8.76 3.47
CA TYR A 102 -0.09 9.49 2.26
C TYR A 102 0.23 10.97 2.51
N ALA A 103 -0.58 11.66 3.32
CA ALA A 103 -0.34 13.07 3.64
C ALA A 103 1.01 13.28 4.37
N ASN A 104 1.38 12.33 5.21
CA ASN A 104 2.64 12.32 5.95
C ASN A 104 3.88 12.23 5.02
N VAL A 105 3.77 11.60 3.85
CA VAL A 105 4.88 11.47 2.87
C VAL A 105 5.27 12.83 2.29
N ALA A 106 4.28 13.64 1.89
CA ALA A 106 4.54 14.95 1.29
C ALA A 106 5.31 15.87 2.25
N VAL A 107 4.85 15.95 3.51
CA VAL A 107 5.51 16.78 4.53
C VAL A 107 6.90 16.24 4.87
N LYS A 108 7.06 14.91 4.95
CA LYS A 108 8.37 14.26 5.19
C LYS A 108 9.38 14.58 4.11
N VAL A 109 9.01 14.48 2.84
CA VAL A 109 9.90 14.78 1.70
C VAL A 109 10.30 16.26 1.72
N ALA A 110 9.35 17.16 1.95
CA ALA A 110 9.63 18.59 2.04
C ALA A 110 10.58 18.92 3.21
N TRP A 111 10.33 18.35 4.39
CA TRP A 111 11.20 18.54 5.55
C TRP A 111 12.58 17.95 5.33
N PHE A 112 12.67 16.74 4.80
CA PHE A 112 13.93 16.08 4.46
C PHE A 112 14.77 16.94 3.52
N ASN A 113 14.16 17.44 2.43
CA ASN A 113 14.85 18.27 1.47
C ASN A 113 15.43 19.54 2.13
N ASN A 114 14.76 20.15 3.09
CA ASN A 114 15.24 21.37 3.73
C ASN A 114 16.44 21.16 4.67
N ASN A 115 16.76 19.93 5.04
CA ASN A 115 17.94 19.63 5.86
C ASN A 115 19.25 19.60 5.06
N TYR A 116 19.20 19.64 3.73
CA TYR A 116 20.38 19.62 2.86
C TYR A 116 20.57 20.97 2.16
N GLY A 117 21.76 21.55 2.32
CA GLY A 117 22.17 22.72 1.56
C GLY A 117 22.65 22.34 0.15
N GLY A 118 22.29 23.14 -0.85
CA GLY A 118 22.71 22.98 -2.24
C GLY A 118 21.87 21.98 -3.05
N LEU A 119 21.52 22.36 -4.28
CA LEU A 119 20.60 21.62 -5.15
C LEU A 119 21.08 20.18 -5.44
N THR A 120 22.35 20.01 -5.78
CA THR A 120 22.94 18.71 -6.15
C THR A 120 22.93 17.73 -4.97
N ARG A 121 23.27 18.19 -3.76
CA ARG A 121 23.29 17.34 -2.56
C ARG A 121 21.88 16.90 -2.16
N ARG A 122 20.90 17.81 -2.26
CA ARG A 122 19.47 17.50 -2.04
C ARG A 122 18.95 16.43 -3.00
N ALA A 123 19.29 16.55 -4.29
CA ALA A 123 18.87 15.61 -5.32
C ALA A 123 19.44 14.21 -5.09
N VAL A 124 20.76 14.10 -4.85
CA VAL A 124 21.41 12.80 -4.60
C VAL A 124 20.89 12.17 -3.31
N ALA A 125 20.72 12.94 -2.23
CA ALA A 125 20.23 12.42 -0.96
C ALA A 125 18.76 11.96 -1.05
N SER A 126 17.91 12.68 -1.78
CA SER A 126 16.53 12.28 -2.03
C SER A 126 16.45 11.00 -2.85
N ALA A 127 17.24 10.90 -3.92
CA ALA A 127 17.30 9.70 -4.76
C ALA A 127 17.75 8.48 -3.95
N ALA A 128 18.80 8.62 -3.14
CA ALA A 128 19.31 7.53 -2.29
C ALA A 128 18.23 6.99 -1.34
N ILE A 129 17.44 7.86 -0.73
CA ILE A 129 16.38 7.47 0.21
C ILE A 129 15.22 6.79 -0.48
N VAL A 130 14.77 7.35 -1.61
CA VAL A 130 13.67 6.76 -2.39
C VAL A 130 14.08 5.36 -2.85
N SER A 131 15.31 5.18 -3.31
CA SER A 131 15.86 3.86 -3.68
C SER A 131 15.85 2.87 -2.50
N VAL A 132 16.25 3.29 -1.30
CA VAL A 132 16.17 2.42 -0.11
C VAL A 132 14.72 2.09 0.26
N GLY A 133 13.80 3.06 0.11
CA GLY A 133 12.38 2.89 0.40
C GLY A 133 11.67 1.91 -0.55
N THR A 134 12.05 1.88 -1.83
CA THR A 134 11.43 1.00 -2.83
C THR A 134 11.90 -0.44 -2.76
N ILE A 135 13.11 -0.72 -2.25
CA ILE A 135 13.62 -2.09 -2.05
C ILE A 135 12.64 -2.94 -1.22
N GLY A 136 12.03 -2.37 -0.18
CA GLY A 136 11.04 -3.08 0.63
C GLY A 136 9.79 -3.50 -0.16
N GLY A 137 9.33 -2.66 -1.09
CA GLY A 137 8.24 -2.99 -2.00
C GLY A 137 8.63 -4.05 -3.03
N ALA A 138 9.84 -3.94 -3.59
CA ALA A 138 10.36 -4.90 -4.56
C ALA A 138 10.45 -6.31 -3.96
N ILE A 139 10.97 -6.44 -2.74
CA ILE A 139 11.05 -7.73 -2.04
C ILE A 139 9.65 -8.26 -1.68
N GLY A 140 8.76 -7.38 -1.22
CA GLY A 140 7.40 -7.76 -0.80
C GLY A 140 6.58 -8.46 -1.89
N GLY A 141 6.63 -7.97 -3.13
CA GLY A 141 5.94 -8.60 -4.27
C GLY A 141 6.51 -9.98 -4.62
N GLN A 142 7.84 -10.14 -4.51
CA GLN A 142 8.53 -11.38 -4.87
C GLN A 142 8.21 -12.54 -3.92
N ILE A 143 7.96 -12.25 -2.64
CA ILE A 143 7.54 -13.28 -1.68
C ILE A 143 6.21 -13.92 -2.09
N TYR A 144 5.29 -13.14 -2.67
CA TYR A 144 4.00 -13.67 -3.12
C TYR A 144 4.16 -14.60 -4.32
N TYR A 145 4.95 -14.20 -5.32
CA TYR A 145 5.24 -15.05 -6.49
C TYR A 145 5.99 -16.32 -6.12
N ALA A 146 6.97 -16.24 -5.22
CA ALA A 146 7.70 -17.40 -4.73
C ALA A 146 6.78 -18.39 -4.00
N ARG A 147 5.86 -17.89 -3.17
CA ARG A 147 4.87 -18.70 -2.45
C ARG A 147 3.85 -19.36 -3.40
N GLU A 148 3.36 -18.61 -4.39
CA GLU A 148 2.43 -19.11 -5.41
C GLU A 148 3.08 -20.22 -6.26
N ASN A 149 4.30 -19.99 -6.75
CA ASN A 149 5.08 -20.99 -7.50
C ASN A 149 5.33 -22.27 -6.68
N SER A 150 5.62 -22.13 -5.39
CA SER A 150 5.81 -23.27 -4.48
C SER A 150 4.50 -24.06 -4.27
N ARG A 151 3.38 -23.37 -4.02
CA ARG A 151 2.04 -24.00 -3.91
C ARG A 151 1.69 -24.80 -5.16
N ARG A 152 1.92 -24.24 -6.37
CA ARG A 152 1.61 -24.90 -7.64
C ARG A 152 2.43 -26.17 -7.87
N CYS A 153 3.66 -26.20 -7.38
CA CYS A 153 4.55 -27.38 -7.48
C CYS A 153 4.11 -28.54 -6.58
N LEU A 154 3.34 -28.26 -5.52
CA LEU A 154 2.85 -29.24 -4.56
C LEU A 154 1.46 -29.78 -4.90
N LEU A 155 0.80 -29.27 -5.96
CA LEU A 155 -0.50 -29.75 -6.41
C LEU A 155 -0.35 -31.10 -7.12
N SER A 156 -1.21 -32.06 -6.74
CA SER A 156 -1.34 -33.33 -7.47
C SER A 156 -2.00 -33.12 -8.83
N GLU A 157 -1.75 -34.01 -9.79
CA GLU A 157 -2.30 -33.89 -11.15
C GLU A 157 -3.83 -33.77 -11.16
N VAL A 158 -4.52 -34.52 -10.30
CA VAL A 158 -5.99 -34.42 -10.14
C VAL A 158 -6.44 -33.02 -9.73
N GLN A 159 -5.69 -32.36 -8.84
CA GLN A 159 -6.02 -31.00 -8.39
C GLN A 159 -5.71 -29.95 -9.48
N LYS A 160 -4.70 -30.18 -10.32
CA LYS A 160 -4.40 -29.32 -11.46
C LYS A 160 -5.52 -29.36 -12.50
N GLN A 161 -6.02 -30.56 -12.83
CA GLN A 161 -7.19 -30.70 -13.72
C GLN A 161 -8.43 -30.00 -13.16
N GLN A 162 -8.67 -30.11 -11.85
CA GLN A 162 -9.80 -29.42 -11.20
C GLN A 162 -9.68 -27.89 -11.23
N GLU A 163 -8.47 -27.33 -11.08
CA GLU A 163 -8.28 -25.89 -11.23
C GLU A 163 -8.52 -25.45 -12.69
N ILE A 164 -8.11 -26.24 -13.69
CA ILE A 164 -8.36 -25.95 -15.11
C ILE A 164 -9.86 -25.96 -15.43
N GLU A 165 -10.60 -26.97 -14.96
CA GLU A 165 -12.06 -27.04 -15.12
C GLU A 165 -12.78 -25.89 -14.41
N LYS A 166 -12.33 -25.50 -13.21
CA LYS A 166 -12.90 -24.39 -12.44
C LYS A 166 -12.87 -23.06 -13.20
N TYR A 167 -11.90 -22.88 -14.09
CA TYR A 167 -11.70 -21.63 -14.84
C TYR A 167 -12.10 -21.72 -16.32
N GLY A 168 -12.84 -22.76 -16.72
CA GLY A 168 -13.44 -22.85 -18.06
C GLY A 168 -12.62 -23.60 -19.12
N GLY A 169 -11.58 -24.33 -18.70
CA GLY A 169 -10.73 -25.10 -19.61
C GLY A 169 -9.43 -24.40 -20.00
N ASP A 170 -8.55 -25.13 -20.69
CA ASP A 170 -7.15 -24.75 -20.91
C ASP A 170 -6.98 -23.40 -21.65
N GLU A 171 -7.91 -23.08 -22.55
CA GLU A 171 -7.87 -21.87 -23.38
C GLU A 171 -8.23 -20.57 -22.62
N THR A 172 -9.01 -20.65 -21.54
CA THR A 172 -9.45 -19.47 -20.75
C THR A 172 -8.61 -19.22 -19.51
N VAL A 173 -7.71 -20.15 -19.18
CA VAL A 173 -6.97 -20.17 -17.92
C VAL A 173 -5.76 -19.20 -17.92
N GLY A 174 -5.06 -19.04 -19.05
CA GLY A 174 -3.94 -18.08 -19.17
C GLY A 174 -2.89 -18.20 -18.04
N ASP A 175 -2.55 -17.07 -17.39
CA ASP A 175 -1.59 -17.00 -16.27
C ASP A 175 -2.02 -17.78 -15.01
N ARG A 176 -3.29 -18.21 -14.96
CA ARG A 176 -3.82 -19.04 -13.88
C ARG A 176 -3.52 -20.53 -14.10
N HIS A 177 -2.82 -20.88 -15.18
CA HIS A 177 -2.53 -22.27 -15.51
C HIS A 177 -1.60 -22.88 -14.46
N PRO A 178 -1.86 -24.12 -13.98
CA PRO A 178 -1.03 -24.74 -12.94
C PRO A 178 0.44 -24.92 -13.33
N SER A 179 0.74 -25.02 -14.64
CA SER A 179 2.12 -25.06 -15.15
C SER A 179 2.76 -23.68 -15.32
N PHE A 180 1.99 -22.60 -15.27
CA PHE A 180 2.52 -21.25 -15.40
C PHE A 180 3.34 -20.91 -14.15
N ARG A 181 4.60 -20.52 -14.38
CA ARG A 181 5.52 -20.06 -13.33
C ARG A 181 5.84 -18.60 -13.56
N TYR A 182 5.77 -17.82 -12.49
CA TYR A 182 6.32 -16.47 -12.50
C TYR A 182 7.84 -16.57 -12.64
N VAL A 183 8.36 -16.10 -13.77
CA VAL A 183 9.79 -15.99 -14.03
C VAL A 183 10.21 -14.59 -13.59
N LEU A 184 11.24 -14.52 -12.75
CA LEU A 184 11.87 -13.30 -12.27
C LEU A 184 12.75 -12.69 -13.35
#